data_AF-A0A9E1IFB2-F1
#
_entry.id   AF-A0A9E1IFB2-F1
#
_cell.length_a   1.000
_cell.length_b   1.000
_cell.length_c   1.000
_cell.angle_alpha   90.00
_cell.angle_beta   90.00
_cell.angle_gamma   90.00
#
_symmetry.space_group_name_H-M   'P 1'
#
loop_
_entity.id
_entity.type
_entity.pdbx_description
1 polymer ?
#
loop_
_entity_poly.entity_id
_entity_poly.type
_entity_poly.pdbx_seq_one_letter_code
_entity_poly.pdbx_strand_id
1 'polypeptide(L)'
;MRPFVALIGGGLLSLLAGCPFVFGPADLSGVAHDIDGDGQYDLDGDCDDLNATVFAGATELCDGLLNDCDGGALPADEVDDDGDGFVE
;
A
#
# COMPACT_ATOMS: atom_id res chain seq x y z
N MET A 1 9.30 5.35 -17.73
CA MET A 1 8.41 6.46 -17.32
C MET A 1 7.46 5.83 -16.31
N ARG A 2 7.59 6.01 -14.99
CA ARG A 2 7.95 7.20 -14.19
C ARG A 2 9.26 7.01 -13.40
N PRO A 3 10.16 8.01 -13.35
CA PRO A 3 11.32 8.01 -12.47
C PRO A 3 11.02 8.82 -11.20
N PHE A 4 11.08 8.20 -10.02
CA PHE A 4 11.23 8.95 -8.76
C PHE A 4 12.12 8.19 -7.78
N VAL A 5 13.43 8.31 -8.00
CA VAL A 5 14.37 8.42 -6.88
C VAL A 5 14.22 9.86 -6.38
N ALA A 6 13.55 10.03 -5.24
CA ALA A 6 13.47 11.30 -4.52
C ALA A 6 14.25 11.17 -3.22
N LEU A 7 15.53 11.57 -3.27
CA LEU A 7 16.34 11.82 -2.08
C LEU A 7 15.84 13.15 -1.46
N ILE A 8 15.13 13.12 -0.34
CA ILE A 8 14.89 14.33 0.47
C ILE A 8 15.56 14.14 1.84
N GLY A 9 16.44 15.07 2.17
CA GLY A 9 17.31 15.02 3.34
C GLY A 9 16.62 15.29 4.68
N GLY A 10 17.26 14.76 5.74
CA GLY A 10 17.33 15.25 7.12
C GLY A 10 16.08 15.84 7.80
N GLY A 11 15.52 15.11 8.77
CA GLY A 11 14.65 15.67 9.80
C GLY A 11 14.13 14.61 10.79
N LEU A 12 14.50 14.74 12.06
CA LEU A 12 13.99 13.95 13.19
C LEU A 12 12.57 14.41 13.56
N LEU A 13 11.54 13.58 13.38
CA LEU A 13 10.19 13.62 14.01
C LEU A 13 9.35 12.47 13.41
N SER A 14 8.56 11.64 14.06
CA SER A 14 8.21 11.35 15.45
C SER A 14 7.27 10.13 15.39
N LEU A 15 7.46 9.17 16.31
CA LEU A 15 6.53 8.14 16.80
C LEU A 15 5.72 7.27 15.80
N LEU A 16 6.07 5.99 15.76
CA LEU A 16 5.19 4.81 15.93
C LEU A 16 3.67 5.05 15.81
N ALA A 17 3.14 4.97 14.59
CA ALA A 17 1.81 4.45 14.24
C ALA A 17 1.83 4.12 12.74
N GLY A 18 1.04 3.14 12.31
CA GLY A 18 1.14 2.44 11.02
C GLY A 18 1.04 3.30 9.75
N CYS A 19 1.51 2.68 8.65
CA CYS A 19 1.48 3.08 7.24
C CYS A 19 2.09 4.44 6.86
N PRO A 20 3.37 4.48 6.40
CA PRO A 20 3.83 5.59 5.59
C PRO A 20 3.26 5.43 4.17
N PHE A 21 2.58 6.46 3.66
CA PHE A 21 2.07 6.67 2.29
C PHE A 21 0.54 6.60 2.06
N VAL A 22 -0.27 7.34 2.83
CA VAL A 22 -1.61 7.74 2.36
C VAL A 22 -1.46 8.95 1.42
N PHE A 23 -1.49 8.74 0.10
CA PHE A 23 -1.51 9.81 -0.91
C PHE A 23 -2.91 10.47 -0.99
N GLY A 24 -3.42 11.00 0.12
CA GLY A 24 -4.70 11.70 0.17
C GLY A 24 -4.84 12.66 1.37
N PRO A 25 -5.35 13.89 1.19
CA PRO A 25 -5.67 14.81 2.29
C PRO A 25 -7.00 14.53 3.02
N ALA A 26 -7.53 13.30 2.92
CA ALA A 26 -8.61 12.76 3.74
C ALA A 26 -8.04 11.43 4.29
N ASP A 27 -7.83 11.22 5.58
CA ASP A 27 -8.87 11.08 6.59
C ASP A 27 -8.39 11.64 7.95
N LEU A 28 -8.82 12.87 8.28
CA LEU A 28 -8.72 13.42 9.64
C LEU A 28 -10.08 13.34 10.36
N SER A 29 -11.00 12.50 9.88
CA SER A 29 -12.35 12.38 10.43
C SER A 29 -12.41 11.38 11.57
N GLY A 30 -11.48 10.42 11.64
CA GLY A 30 -11.45 9.40 12.71
C GLY A 30 -12.69 8.49 12.69
N VAL A 31 -13.33 8.37 11.53
CA VAL A 31 -14.47 7.48 11.27
C VAL A 31 -14.03 6.55 10.16
N ALA A 32 -14.23 5.25 10.37
CA ALA A 32 -13.84 4.24 9.40
C ALA A 32 -14.67 4.38 8.11
N HIS A 33 -14.02 4.49 6.96
CA HIS A 33 -14.65 4.58 5.64
C HIS A 33 -14.18 3.44 4.73
N ASP A 34 -15.14 2.88 3.98
CA ASP A 34 -14.96 1.92 2.90
C ASP A 34 -15.22 2.71 1.60
N ILE A 35 -14.16 3.28 1.03
CA ILE A 35 -14.25 4.22 -0.10
C ILE A 35 -14.25 3.48 -1.44
N ASP A 36 -13.56 2.36 -1.52
CA ASP A 36 -13.40 1.55 -2.72
C ASP A 36 -14.39 0.38 -2.83
N GLY A 37 -15.09 0.05 -1.74
CA GLY A 37 -16.18 -0.92 -1.71
C GLY A 37 -15.73 -2.37 -1.56
N ASP A 38 -14.56 -2.64 -0.99
CA ASP A 38 -14.06 -4.01 -0.78
C ASP A 38 -14.55 -4.66 0.53
N GLY A 39 -15.23 -3.88 1.38
CA GLY A 39 -15.77 -4.32 2.66
C GLY A 39 -14.79 -4.20 3.84
N GLN A 40 -13.63 -3.60 3.63
CA GLN A 40 -12.65 -3.22 4.62
C GLN A 40 -12.70 -1.70 4.83
N TYR A 41 -12.23 -1.26 5.99
CA TYR A 41 -12.24 0.16 6.36
C TYR A 41 -10.80 0.65 6.51
N ASP A 42 -10.55 1.90 6.11
CA ASP A 42 -9.25 2.60 6.22
C ASP A 42 -8.59 2.51 7.62
N LEU A 43 -9.38 2.41 8.69
CA LEU A 43 -8.91 2.28 10.07
C LEU A 43 -8.87 0.82 10.59
N ASP A 44 -9.27 -0.17 9.78
CA ASP A 44 -9.42 -1.58 10.16
C ASP A 44 -8.77 -2.55 9.15
N GLY A 45 -7.63 -2.15 8.58
CA GLY A 45 -6.77 -3.04 7.80
C GLY A 45 -6.73 -2.80 6.29
N ASP A 46 -7.44 -1.79 5.78
CA ASP A 46 -7.23 -1.30 4.43
C ASP A 46 -6.02 -0.35 4.39
N CYS A 47 -5.07 -0.62 3.50
CA CYS A 47 -3.86 0.19 3.32
C CYS A 47 -3.87 1.07 2.05
N ASP A 48 -4.88 0.93 1.18
CA ASP A 48 -5.11 1.78 0.00
C ASP A 48 -6.62 2.00 -0.21
N ASP A 49 -7.13 3.07 0.39
CA ASP A 49 -8.55 3.47 0.41
C ASP A 49 -9.16 3.79 -0.97
N LEU A 50 -8.39 3.66 -2.04
CA LEU A 50 -8.82 3.89 -3.41
C LEU A 50 -8.74 2.63 -4.28
N ASN A 51 -8.33 1.49 -3.73
CA ASN A 51 -8.09 0.28 -4.50
C ASN A 51 -8.62 -0.99 -3.83
N ALA A 52 -9.80 -1.41 -4.29
CA ALA A 52 -10.53 -2.57 -3.75
C ALA A 52 -9.84 -3.93 -3.92
N THR A 53 -8.63 -4.00 -4.50
CA THR A 53 -7.80 -5.20 -4.50
C THR A 53 -6.80 -5.24 -3.35
N VAL A 54 -6.63 -4.14 -2.62
CA VAL A 54 -5.59 -3.94 -1.62
C VAL A 54 -6.23 -3.81 -0.23
N PHE A 55 -6.27 -4.90 0.52
CA PHE A 55 -6.82 -4.94 1.86
C PHE A 55 -6.30 -6.10 2.70
N ALA A 56 -6.45 -6.00 4.02
CA ALA A 56 -6.02 -7.04 4.95
C ALA A 56 -6.49 -8.45 4.54
N GLY A 57 -5.53 -9.31 4.19
CA GLY A 57 -5.79 -10.69 3.79
C GLY A 57 -6.35 -10.87 2.38
N ALA A 58 -6.25 -9.85 1.52
CA ALA A 58 -6.45 -10.02 0.09
C ALA A 58 -5.51 -11.08 -0.48
N THR A 59 -5.86 -11.62 -1.65
CA THR A 59 -4.95 -12.50 -2.38
C THR A 59 -3.95 -11.65 -3.13
N GLU A 60 -2.66 -11.95 -2.96
CA GLU A 60 -1.59 -11.33 -3.74
C GLU A 60 -1.83 -11.55 -5.25
N LEU A 61 -1.85 -10.45 -5.98
CA LEU A 61 -1.97 -10.43 -7.43
C LEU A 61 -0.59 -10.21 -8.04
N CYS A 62 -0.35 -10.84 -9.20
CA CYS A 62 0.84 -10.65 -10.04
C CYS A 62 0.90 -9.27 -10.70
N ASP A 63 0.82 -8.23 -9.89
CA ASP A 63 0.82 -6.82 -10.28
C ASP A 63 1.90 -6.00 -9.56
N GLY A 64 2.69 -6.64 -8.70
CA GLY A 64 3.76 -6.00 -7.92
C GLY A 64 3.25 -5.06 -6.83
N LEU A 65 1.99 -5.17 -6.42
CA LEU A 65 1.42 -4.50 -5.25
C LEU A 65 1.28 -5.50 -4.09
N LEU A 66 1.58 -5.03 -2.89
CA LEU A 66 1.25 -5.74 -1.65
C LEU A 66 -0.25 -5.58 -1.42
N ASN A 67 -1.02 -6.56 -1.88
CA ASN A 67 -2.47 -6.51 -1.85
C ASN A 67 -3.00 -6.89 -0.47
N ASP A 68 -2.30 -7.72 0.30
CA ASP A 68 -2.79 -8.29 1.56
C ASP A 68 -2.59 -7.41 2.80
N CYS A 69 -1.99 -6.22 2.64
CA CYS A 69 -1.68 -5.25 3.70
C CYS A 69 -0.99 -5.85 4.94
N ASP A 70 -0.22 -6.94 4.81
CA ASP A 70 0.40 -7.64 5.94
C ASP A 70 1.65 -6.94 6.53
N GLY A 71 2.09 -5.85 5.88
CA GLY A 71 3.28 -5.09 6.25
C GLY A 71 4.60 -5.84 5.99
N GLY A 72 4.52 -6.94 5.24
CA GLY A 72 5.60 -7.80 4.82
C GLY A 72 6.23 -7.35 3.50
N ALA A 73 6.82 -8.32 2.81
CA ALA A 73 7.40 -8.14 1.49
C ALA A 73 6.56 -8.94 0.50
N LEU A 74 6.53 -8.47 -0.75
CA LEU A 74 5.89 -9.19 -1.84
C LEU A 74 6.31 -10.67 -1.83
N PRO A 75 5.41 -11.61 -2.14
CA PRO A 75 5.74 -13.00 -2.37
C PRO A 75 6.94 -13.18 -3.32
N ALA A 76 7.62 -14.32 -3.21
CA ALA A 76 8.80 -14.58 -4.05
C ALA A 76 8.46 -14.75 -5.54
N ASP A 77 7.20 -15.02 -5.84
CA ASP A 77 6.53 -15.12 -7.15
C ASP A 77 5.98 -13.77 -7.66
N GLU A 78 6.34 -12.67 -7.00
CA GLU A 78 6.04 -11.29 -7.40
C GLU A 78 7.33 -10.52 -7.75
N VAL A 79 8.35 -11.24 -8.20
CA VAL A 79 9.68 -10.70 -8.51
C VAL A 79 9.91 -10.74 -10.02
N ASP A 80 10.26 -9.60 -10.60
CA ASP A 80 10.71 -9.50 -11.99
C ASP A 80 12.14 -10.08 -12.11
N ASP A 81 12.26 -11.40 -12.27
CA ASP A 81 13.55 -12.13 -12.33
C ASP A 81 14.27 -11.91 -13.67
N ASP A 82 13.54 -11.60 -14.75
CA ASP A 82 14.11 -11.47 -16.11
C ASP A 82 14.30 -10.01 -16.59
N GLY A 83 13.73 -9.06 -15.86
CA GLY A 83 13.90 -7.62 -16.06
C GLY A 83 13.08 -7.04 -17.20
N ASP A 84 12.00 -7.70 -17.61
CA ASP A 84 11.15 -7.27 -18.72
C ASP A 84 10.05 -6.27 -18.32
N GLY A 85 9.87 -6.08 -17.00
CA GLY A 85 8.90 -5.17 -16.41
C GLY A 85 7.55 -5.81 -16.06
N PHE A 86 7.44 -7.14 -16.11
CA PHE A 86 6.35 -7.92 -15.54
C PHE A 86 6.84 -8.78 -14.38
N VAL A 87 5.95 -9.09 -13.43
CA VAL A 87 6.24 -9.98 -12.29
C VAL A 87 5.81 -11.40 -12.64
N GLU A 88 6.61 -12.41 -12.27
CA GLU A 88 6.39 -13.85 -12.58
C GLU A 88 6.64 -14.81 -11.40
#